data_AF-A0A839W6T9-F1
#
_entry.id   AF-A0A839W6T9-F1
#
_cell.length_a   1.000
_cell.length_b   1.000
_cell.length_c   1.000
_cell.angle_alpha   90.00
_cell.angle_beta   90.00
_cell.angle_gamma   90.00
#
_symmetry.space_group_name_H-M   'P 1'
#
loop_
_entity.id
_entity.type
_entity.pdbx_description
1 polymer ?
#
loop_
_entity_poly.entity_id
_entity_poly.type
_entity_poly.pdbx_seq_one_letter_code
_entity_poly.pdbx_strand_id
1 'polypeptide(L)'
;MNTDGNVIDFVVFGILHGLSTKWYMVPVVAAIWFVAYYAIFRFAITRWNIKTPGRDIETANVQEKIQSVVPGKSGYNVPAILAALGGAENIVTLDNCITRLRLSVKDMSLVDSDALKANRAIGVVKLNQHNLQVVIGTQVQSVKDEMAGLMNMVEA
;
A
#
# COMPACT_ATOMS: atom_id res chain seq x y z
N MET A 1 17.83 -5.05 33.52
CA MET A 1 16.94 -3.87 33.52
C MET A 1 16.28 -3.85 32.16
N ASN A 2 15.19 -4.62 32.03
CA ASN A 2 14.33 -4.55 30.85
C ASN A 2 13.23 -3.56 31.23
N THR A 3 13.30 -2.37 30.67
CA THR A 3 12.30 -1.32 30.81
C THR A 3 11.98 -0.96 29.37
N ASP A 4 11.24 -1.85 28.71
CA ASP A 4 10.92 -1.75 27.29
C ASP A 4 9.84 -0.69 27.02
N GLY A 5 9.46 0.08 28.06
CA GLY A 5 8.50 1.18 27.96
C GLY A 5 7.08 0.70 27.64
N ASN A 6 6.82 -0.59 27.83
CA ASN A 6 5.52 -1.18 27.54
C ASN A 6 4.48 -0.75 28.57
N VAL A 7 3.20 -0.79 28.18
CA VAL A 7 2.07 -0.43 29.05
C VAL A 7 2.10 -1.19 30.38
N ILE A 8 2.59 -2.43 30.37
CA ILE A 8 2.72 -3.27 31.56
C ILE A 8 3.74 -2.68 32.54
N ASP A 9 4.88 -2.15 32.06
CA ASP A 9 5.89 -1.52 32.90
C ASP A 9 5.37 -0.21 33.51
N PHE A 10 4.61 0.58 32.75
CA PHE A 10 3.94 1.79 33.26
C PHE A 10 2.93 1.46 34.36
N VAL A 11 2.20 0.36 34.19
CA VAL A 11 1.21 -0.08 35.19
C VAL A 11 1.90 -0.57 36.48
N VAL A 12 2.91 -1.44 36.34
CA VAL A 12 3.56 -2.14 37.46
C VAL A 12 4.54 -1.25 38.23
N PHE A 13 5.38 -0.48 37.53
CA PHE A 13 6.41 0.37 38.16
C PHE A 13 5.98 1.83 38.33
N GLY A 14 4.91 2.26 37.66
CA GLY A 14 4.35 3.61 37.76
C GLY A 14 3.21 3.70 38.78
N ILE A 15 2.07 3.07 38.49
CA ILE A 15 0.84 3.19 39.31
C ILE A 15 0.97 2.46 40.63
N LEU A 16 1.45 1.20 40.55
CA LEU A 16 1.44 0.27 41.68
C LEU A 16 2.63 0.46 42.63
N HIS A 17 3.68 1.17 42.19
CA HIS A 17 4.89 1.43 43.01
C HIS A 17 4.78 2.66 43.92
N GLY A 18 3.60 3.29 43.99
CA GLY A 18 3.29 4.38 44.92
C GLY A 18 3.74 5.78 44.46
N LEU A 19 3.38 6.79 45.25
CA LEU A 19 3.43 8.24 44.90
C LEU A 19 4.85 8.81 44.65
N SER A 20 5.93 8.05 44.91
CA SER A 20 7.32 8.50 44.70
C SER A 20 7.71 8.67 43.23
N THR A 21 7.02 7.99 42.31
CA THR A 21 7.38 7.99 40.87
C THR A 21 6.77 9.16 40.07
N LYS A 22 5.94 10.02 40.70
CA LYS A 22 5.25 11.16 40.04
C LYS A 22 4.63 10.79 38.68
N TRP A 23 3.94 9.64 38.62
CA TRP A 23 3.44 9.06 37.36
C TRP A 23 2.55 10.02 36.54
N TYR A 24 1.90 11.00 37.20
CA TYR A 24 1.03 12.01 36.59
C TYR A 24 1.77 12.94 35.62
N MET A 25 3.10 13.07 35.73
CA MET A 25 3.88 13.85 34.78
C MET A 25 3.98 13.17 33.41
N VAL A 26 3.88 11.85 33.34
CA VAL A 26 3.98 11.09 32.08
C VAL A 26 2.87 11.47 31.09
N PRO A 27 1.57 11.45 31.44
CA PRO A 27 0.52 11.88 30.52
C PRO A 27 0.60 13.38 30.17
N VAL A 28 1.08 14.23 31.08
CA VAL A 28 1.26 15.68 30.82
C VAL A 28 2.36 15.92 29.80
N VAL A 29 3.53 15.29 29.98
CA VAL A 29 4.65 15.38 29.04
C VAL A 29 4.27 14.74 27.69
N ALA A 30 3.53 13.63 27.70
CA ALA A 30 3.02 13.01 26.48
C ALA A 30 2.03 13.92 25.73
N ALA A 31 1.13 14.61 26.43
CA ALA A 31 0.21 15.57 25.82
C ALA A 31 0.96 16.75 25.18
N ILE A 32 1.98 17.29 25.87
CA ILE A 32 2.83 18.36 25.33
C ILE A 32 3.57 17.87 24.07
N TRP A 33 4.18 16.69 24.13
CA TRP A 33 4.87 16.09 22.99
C TRP A 33 3.93 15.79 21.81
N PHE A 34 2.71 15.32 22.08
CA PHE A 34 1.69 15.08 21.06
C PHE A 34 1.33 16.37 20.31
N VAL A 35 1.09 17.47 21.04
CA VAL A 35 0.78 18.78 20.43
C VAL A 35 1.98 19.30 19.64
N ALA A 36 3.20 19.19 20.17
CA ALA A 36 4.41 19.62 19.48
C ALA A 36 4.63 18.83 18.17
N TYR A 37 4.56 17.50 18.21
CA TYR A 37 4.66 16.67 17.01
C TYR A 37 3.56 17.01 16.00
N TYR A 38 2.30 17.13 16.45
CA TYR A 38 1.19 17.47 15.57
C TYR A 38 1.42 18.80 14.86
N ALA A 39 1.84 19.83 15.59
CA ALA A 39 2.10 21.16 15.03
C ALA A 39 3.27 21.13 14.03
N ILE A 40 4.38 20.45 14.37
CA ILE A 40 5.57 20.33 13.50
C ILE A 40 5.22 19.55 12.23
N PHE A 41 4.59 18.38 12.34
CA PHE A 41 4.18 17.58 11.18
C PHE A 41 3.18 18.33 10.32
N ARG A 42 2.18 18.99 10.92
CA ARG A 42 1.18 19.78 10.17
C ARG A 42 1.83 20.97 9.46
N PHE A 43 2.76 21.68 10.11
CA PHE A 43 3.51 22.77 9.50
C PHE A 43 4.42 22.25 8.38
N ALA A 44 5.13 21.13 8.57
CA ALA A 44 5.97 20.53 7.54
C ALA A 44 5.16 20.09 6.30
N ILE A 45 4.02 19.44 6.48
CA ILE A 45 3.15 19.00 5.37
C ILE A 45 2.60 20.22 4.60
N THR A 46 2.15 21.26 5.31
CA THR A 46 1.54 22.44 4.66
C THR A 46 2.60 23.36 4.02
N ARG A 47 3.77 23.55 4.65
CA ARG A 47 4.81 24.47 4.18
C ARG A 47 5.74 23.87 3.13
N TRP A 48 5.96 22.55 3.16
CA TRP A 48 6.85 21.84 2.23
C TRP A 48 6.16 20.89 1.26
N ASN A 49 4.83 20.79 1.28
CA ASN A 49 4.04 19.99 0.33
C ASN A 49 4.67 18.59 0.09
N ILE A 50 5.07 17.93 1.18
CA ILE A 50 5.59 16.58 1.10
C ILE A 50 4.45 15.72 0.57
N LYS A 51 4.67 15.05 -0.57
CA LYS A 51 3.73 14.11 -1.19
C LYS A 51 3.53 12.93 -0.24
N THR A 52 2.63 13.10 0.71
CA THR A 52 2.13 12.00 1.53
C THR A 52 1.37 11.05 0.60
N PRO A 53 1.63 9.73 0.65
CA PRO A 53 0.92 8.76 -0.18
C PRO A 53 -0.60 8.97 -0.06
N GLY A 54 -1.27 9.27 -1.17
CA GLY A 54 -2.70 9.65 -1.21
C GLY A 54 -3.02 11.12 -1.52
N ARG A 55 -2.01 11.99 -1.64
CA ARG A 55 -2.13 13.42 -2.05
C ARG A 55 -1.51 13.67 -3.43
N ASP A 56 -1.62 12.71 -4.34
CA ASP A 56 -1.33 12.94 -5.76
C ASP A 56 -2.67 13.21 -6.47
N ILE A 57 -2.79 14.38 -7.08
CA ILE A 57 -4.00 14.86 -7.79
C ILE A 57 -4.33 13.93 -8.98
N GLU A 58 -3.34 13.16 -9.46
CA GLU A 58 -3.49 12.11 -10.46
C GLU A 58 -4.41 10.98 -9.96
N THR A 59 -4.36 10.60 -8.67
CA THR A 59 -5.22 9.54 -8.12
C THR A 59 -6.70 9.96 -8.11
N ALA A 60 -6.99 11.24 -7.89
CA ALA A 60 -8.36 11.78 -7.91
C ALA A 60 -8.96 11.82 -9.34
N ASN A 61 -8.15 12.16 -10.35
CA ASN A 61 -8.59 12.13 -11.75
C ASN A 61 -8.79 10.69 -12.27
N VAL A 62 -7.97 9.75 -11.81
CA VAL A 62 -8.17 8.32 -12.08
C VAL A 62 -9.50 7.85 -11.46
N GLN A 63 -9.87 8.35 -10.28
CA GLN A 63 -11.15 8.04 -9.62
C GLN A 63 -12.40 8.47 -10.40
N GLU A 64 -12.37 9.59 -11.13
CA GLU A 64 -13.49 10.01 -11.99
C GLU A 64 -13.54 9.21 -13.31
N LYS A 65 -12.37 8.85 -13.87
CA LYS A 65 -12.29 7.98 -15.07
C LYS A 65 -12.66 6.52 -14.77
N ILE A 66 -12.70 6.12 -13.50
CA ILE A 66 -13.09 4.77 -13.03
C ILE A 66 -14.59 4.48 -13.23
N GLN A 67 -15.47 5.48 -13.31
CA GLN A 67 -16.91 5.24 -13.46
C GLN A 67 -17.35 4.98 -14.91
N SER A 68 -16.52 5.34 -15.89
CA SER A 68 -16.88 5.29 -17.32
C SER A 68 -16.30 4.08 -18.07
N VAL A 69 -15.52 3.22 -17.40
CA VAL A 69 -15.01 1.98 -18.00
C VAL A 69 -15.69 0.80 -17.30
N VAL A 70 -16.44 0.00 -18.06
CA VAL A 70 -17.17 -1.17 -17.58
C VAL A 70 -16.25 -2.03 -16.69
N PRO A 71 -16.50 -2.10 -15.37
CA PRO A 71 -15.67 -2.89 -14.48
C PRO A 71 -15.96 -4.37 -14.72
N GLY A 72 -14.91 -5.18 -14.90
CA GLY A 72 -15.01 -6.63 -14.71
C GLY A 72 -15.43 -6.97 -13.28
N LYS A 73 -15.67 -8.26 -12.98
CA LYS A 73 -16.17 -8.72 -11.66
C LYS A 73 -15.35 -8.23 -10.46
N SER A 74 -14.09 -7.85 -10.68
CA SER A 74 -13.16 -7.33 -9.66
C SER A 74 -13.14 -5.80 -9.51
N GLY A 75 -13.83 -5.03 -10.35
CA GLY A 75 -13.71 -3.57 -10.37
C GLY A 75 -12.45 -3.05 -11.07
N TYR A 76 -11.60 -3.94 -11.57
CA TYR A 76 -10.37 -3.60 -12.30
C TYR A 76 -10.47 -4.06 -13.75
N ASN A 77 -9.72 -3.38 -14.63
CA ASN A 77 -9.62 -3.77 -16.03
C ASN A 77 -8.53 -4.83 -16.20
N VAL A 78 -8.82 -6.05 -15.74
CA VAL A 78 -7.85 -7.16 -15.69
C VAL A 78 -7.23 -7.48 -17.06
N PRO A 79 -7.97 -7.48 -18.19
CA PRO A 79 -7.37 -7.69 -19.52
C PRO A 79 -6.33 -6.62 -19.88
N ALA A 80 -6.59 -5.36 -19.54
CA ALA A 80 -5.67 -4.27 -19.80
C ALA A 80 -4.42 -4.32 -18.88
N ILE A 81 -4.59 -4.75 -17.63
CA ILE A 81 -3.45 -5.01 -16.72
C ILE A 81 -2.61 -6.17 -17.26
N LEU A 82 -3.24 -7.24 -17.77
CA LEU A 82 -2.55 -8.38 -18.37
C LEU A 82 -1.75 -7.95 -19.62
N ALA A 83 -2.35 -7.13 -20.49
CA ALA A 83 -1.67 -6.56 -21.65
C ALA A 83 -0.48 -5.67 -21.25
N ALA A 84 -0.65 -4.83 -20.21
CA ALA A 84 0.41 -3.97 -19.68
C ALA A 84 1.57 -4.74 -19.03
N LEU A 85 1.34 -6.00 -18.61
CA LEU A 85 2.38 -6.89 -18.11
C LEU A 85 3.12 -7.65 -19.23
N GLY A 86 2.79 -7.42 -20.50
CA GLY A 86 3.37 -8.13 -21.64
C GLY A 86 2.60 -9.40 -22.03
N GLY A 87 1.36 -9.56 -21.53
CA GLY A 87 0.50 -10.71 -21.83
C GLY A 87 0.73 -11.92 -20.92
N ALA A 88 -0.10 -12.96 -21.11
CA ALA A 88 -0.03 -14.21 -20.33
C ALA A 88 1.32 -14.91 -20.48
N GLU A 89 1.91 -14.88 -21.67
CA GLU A 89 3.17 -15.57 -21.96
C GLU A 89 4.38 -14.97 -21.24
N ASN A 90 4.30 -13.69 -20.86
CA ASN A 90 5.38 -13.02 -20.14
C ASN A 90 5.36 -13.32 -18.64
N ILE A 91 4.25 -13.81 -18.08
CA ILE A 91 4.13 -14.06 -16.64
C ILE A 91 4.58 -15.49 -16.32
N VAL A 92 5.57 -15.62 -15.44
CA VAL A 92 6.12 -16.90 -14.97
C VAL A 92 5.38 -17.36 -13.72
N THR A 93 5.16 -16.46 -12.76
CA THR A 93 4.43 -16.77 -11.52
C THR A 93 3.52 -15.61 -11.12
N LEU A 94 2.35 -15.96 -10.58
CA LEU A 94 1.31 -15.02 -10.17
C LEU A 94 0.89 -15.33 -8.72
N ASP A 95 1.35 -14.50 -7.79
CA ASP A 95 1.04 -14.58 -6.36
C ASP A 95 0.44 -13.28 -5.84
N ASN A 96 -0.20 -13.34 -4.68
CA ASN A 96 -0.73 -12.16 -4.01
C ASN A 96 -0.48 -12.23 -2.51
N CYS A 97 -0.35 -11.06 -1.89
CA CYS A 97 -0.47 -10.89 -0.46
C CYS A 97 -1.86 -10.31 -0.14
N ILE A 98 -1.96 -9.52 0.93
CA ILE A 98 -3.22 -8.88 1.34
C ILE A 98 -3.59 -7.72 0.42
N THR A 99 -2.62 -6.90 0.00
CA THR A 99 -2.87 -5.69 -0.80
C THR A 99 -1.99 -5.55 -2.04
N ARG A 100 -1.08 -6.50 -2.28
CA ARG A 100 -0.08 -6.45 -3.36
C ARG A 100 -0.09 -7.75 -4.16
N LEU A 101 -0.04 -7.62 -5.47
CA LEU A 101 0.17 -8.70 -6.42
C LEU A 101 1.67 -8.87 -6.63
N ARG A 102 2.21 -10.05 -6.37
CA ARG A 102 3.60 -10.43 -6.59
C ARG A 102 3.69 -11.22 -7.89
N LEU A 103 4.47 -10.72 -8.83
CA LEU A 103 4.55 -11.25 -10.18
C LEU A 103 6.01 -11.55 -10.49
N SER A 104 6.27 -12.70 -11.11
CA SER A 104 7.52 -12.94 -11.82
C SER A 104 7.25 -12.90 -13.32
N VAL A 105 8.05 -12.14 -14.06
CA VAL A 105 7.95 -11.98 -15.51
C VAL A 105 9.23 -12.46 -16.20
N LYS A 106 9.13 -12.90 -17.46
CA LYS A 106 10.28 -13.30 -18.28
C LYS A 106 11.06 -12.08 -18.76
N ASP A 107 10.35 -11.05 -19.20
CA ASP A 107 10.94 -9.82 -19.72
C ASP A 107 10.29 -8.58 -19.08
N MET A 108 11.10 -7.80 -18.37
CA MET A 108 10.69 -6.57 -17.70
C MET A 108 10.55 -5.38 -18.66
N SER A 109 11.10 -5.46 -19.88
CA SER A 109 11.00 -4.41 -20.88
C SER A 109 9.59 -4.30 -21.48
N LEU A 110 8.85 -5.42 -21.48
CA LEU A 110 7.45 -5.48 -21.90
C LEU A 110 6.48 -4.97 -20.83
N VAL A 111 6.96 -4.70 -19.61
CA VAL A 111 6.13 -4.24 -18.51
C VAL A 111 6.01 -2.72 -18.51
N ASP A 112 4.82 -2.24 -18.87
CA ASP A 112 4.47 -0.83 -18.85
C ASP A 112 3.93 -0.42 -17.47
N SER A 113 4.78 0.24 -16.69
CA SER A 113 4.43 0.74 -15.36
C SER A 113 3.40 1.89 -15.38
N ASP A 114 3.33 2.65 -16.47
CA ASP A 114 2.41 3.78 -16.58
C ASP A 114 1.03 3.30 -17.03
N ALA A 115 0.96 2.32 -17.93
CA ALA A 115 -0.28 1.61 -18.22
C ALA A 115 -0.84 0.87 -16.99
N LEU A 116 0.01 0.28 -16.13
CA LEU A 116 -0.43 -0.33 -14.87
C LEU A 116 -1.06 0.69 -13.91
N LYS A 117 -0.44 1.87 -13.73
CA LYS A 117 -1.01 2.96 -12.93
C LYS A 117 -2.30 3.50 -13.54
N ALA A 118 -2.37 3.62 -14.86
CA ALA A 118 -3.57 4.03 -15.58
C ALA A 118 -4.73 3.02 -15.40
N ASN A 119 -4.41 1.74 -15.25
CA ASN A 119 -5.35 0.66 -14.96
C ASN A 119 -5.56 0.41 -13.45
N ARG A 120 -5.51 1.48 -12.64
CA ARG A 120 -5.90 1.50 -11.22
C ARG A 120 -4.89 0.86 -10.25
N ALA A 121 -3.66 0.56 -10.67
CA ALA A 121 -2.59 0.22 -9.72
C ALA A 121 -2.20 1.44 -8.87
N ILE A 122 -2.20 1.28 -7.54
CA ILE A 122 -1.78 2.30 -6.57
C ILE A 122 -0.27 2.55 -6.67
N GLY A 123 0.49 1.52 -7.04
CA GLY A 123 1.93 1.64 -7.24
C GLY A 123 2.52 0.38 -7.87
N VAL A 124 3.65 0.55 -8.55
CA VAL A 124 4.40 -0.54 -9.16
C VAL A 124 5.83 -0.49 -8.62
N VAL A 125 6.26 -1.57 -7.99
CA VAL A 125 7.60 -1.71 -7.42
C VAL A 125 8.35 -2.78 -8.22
N LYS A 126 9.37 -2.36 -8.95
CA LYS A 126 10.27 -3.27 -9.67
C LYS A 126 11.35 -3.73 -8.68
N LEU A 127 11.32 -5.00 -8.27
CA LEU A 127 12.31 -5.53 -7.32
C LEU A 127 13.59 -5.92 -8.07
N ASN A 128 13.45 -6.69 -9.14
CA ASN A 128 14.55 -7.23 -9.94
C ASN A 128 14.17 -7.20 -11.44
N GLN A 129 15.09 -7.65 -12.30
CA GLN A 129 14.85 -7.82 -13.74
C GLN A 129 13.73 -8.81 -14.10
N HIS A 130 13.29 -9.64 -13.15
CA HIS A 130 12.24 -10.64 -13.37
C HIS A 130 11.11 -10.54 -12.33
N ASN A 131 11.25 -9.73 -11.28
CA ASN A 131 10.28 -9.71 -10.19
C ASN A 131 9.70 -8.31 -10.01
N LEU A 132 8.37 -8.21 -9.98
CA LEU A 132 7.67 -6.98 -9.70
C LEU A 132 6.53 -7.16 -8.68
N GLN A 133 6.17 -6.07 -8.01
CA GLN A 133 5.02 -6.01 -7.12
C GLN A 133 4.10 -4.87 -7.54
N VAL A 134 2.84 -5.20 -7.81
CA VAL A 134 1.80 -4.21 -8.11
C VAL A 134 0.91 -4.06 -6.90
N VAL A 135 0.82 -2.84 -6.36
CA VAL A 135 -0.07 -2.51 -5.25
C VAL A 135 -1.45 -2.22 -5.82
N ILE A 136 -2.44 -3.05 -5.52
CA ILE A 136 -3.80 -2.93 -6.03
C ILE A 136 -4.77 -2.50 -4.93
N GLY A 137 -4.61 -3.06 -3.72
CA GLY A 137 -5.52 -2.88 -2.59
C GLY A 137 -6.22 -4.17 -2.20
N THR A 138 -7.31 -4.08 -1.44
CA THR A 138 -8.01 -5.24 -0.86
C THR A 138 -8.64 -6.20 -1.88
N GLN A 139 -8.81 -5.76 -3.13
CA GLN A 139 -9.39 -6.57 -4.22
C GLN A 139 -8.35 -7.39 -4.99
N VAL A 140 -7.11 -7.48 -4.50
CA VAL A 140 -6.02 -8.17 -5.20
C VAL A 140 -6.30 -9.65 -5.47
N GLN A 141 -7.03 -10.33 -4.57
CA GLN A 141 -7.39 -11.73 -4.75
C GLN A 141 -8.30 -11.92 -5.97
N SER A 142 -9.35 -11.10 -6.10
CA SER A 142 -10.27 -11.15 -7.24
C SER A 142 -9.57 -10.84 -8.57
N VAL A 143 -8.61 -9.92 -8.56
CA VAL A 143 -7.80 -9.61 -9.76
C VAL A 143 -6.90 -10.79 -10.14
N LYS A 144 -6.27 -11.46 -9.17
CA LYS A 144 -5.48 -12.67 -9.42
C LYS A 144 -6.33 -13.77 -10.04
N ASP A 145 -7.50 -14.05 -9.44
CA ASP A 145 -8.37 -15.14 -9.89
C ASP A 145 -8.89 -14.87 -11.33
N GLU A 146 -9.22 -13.62 -11.64
CA GLU A 146 -9.62 -13.20 -12.99
C GLU A 146 -8.45 -13.28 -13.99
N MET A 147 -7.23 -12.89 -13.59
CA MET A 147 -6.03 -13.07 -14.42
C MET A 147 -5.75 -14.54 -14.72
N ALA A 148 -5.79 -15.39 -13.69
CA ALA A 148 -5.57 -16.83 -13.85
C ALA A 148 -6.62 -17.45 -14.77
N GLY A 149 -7.88 -17.01 -14.66
CA GLY A 149 -8.95 -17.41 -15.57
C GLY A 149 -8.68 -17.03 -17.03
N LEU A 150 -8.20 -15.80 -17.27
CA LEU A 150 -7.85 -15.33 -18.61
C LEU A 150 -6.65 -16.07 -19.20
N MET A 151 -5.62 -16.36 -18.40
CA MET A 151 -4.45 -17.14 -18.85
C MET A 151 -4.86 -18.55 -19.31
N ASN A 152 -5.72 -19.22 -18.55
CA ASN A 152 -6.18 -20.58 -18.88
C ASN A 152 -7.07 -20.63 -20.13
N MET A 153 -7.78 -19.54 -20.48
CA MET A 153 -8.57 -19.48 -21.71
C MET A 153 -7.73 -19.24 -22.97
N VAL A 154 -6.52 -18.69 -22.85
CA VAL A 154 -5.62 -18.44 -23.98
C VAL A 154 -4.86 -19.70 -24.40
N GLU A 155 -4.75 -20.69 -23.51
CA GLU A 155 -4.09 -21.98 -23.76
C GLU A 155 -5.01 -23.08 -24.36
N ALA A 156 -6.31 -22.80 -24.51
CA ALA A 156 -7.33 -23.72 -25.03
C ALA A 156 -7.77 -23.36 -26.46
#